data_AF-A0A7J8M7K3-F1
#
_entry.id   AF-A0A7J8M7K3-F1
#
_cell.length_a   1.000
_cell.length_b   1.000
_cell.length_c   1.000
_cell.angle_alpha   90.00
_cell.angle_beta   90.00
_cell.angle_gamma   90.00
#
_symmetry.space_group_name_H-M   'P 1'
#
loop_
_entity.id
_entity.type
_entity.pdbx_description
1 polymer ?
#
loop_
_entity_poly.entity_id
_entity_poly.type
_entity_poly.pdbx_seq_one_letter_code
_entity_poly.pdbx_strand_id
1 'polypeptide(L)'
;MATRVLSSSPKLLNNLRSFIKPLNSASAAAASPLNFDEKPELSTVEKQHPIATTLHQPTTTLDLDDHQKLFASVPTLKLLRSSVNLGLASNETFVDFGMWVMNSRLMETPLLRDIVLKTVKHTFFEHFCAGETTTEAGECVRKIQEAGLRGMLVYAVEHTSDNAGCDRNLEGFLQSVEFAKSLPPSSVSFVIAKITAICPISLLKRMSDLLRWQYKDSSLNLPWKLNTLPIFTDSSPLYHTLQRPQPLSAQEESDLELAHQRLLKLCQKCAQYNVPLTIDAEDTSIQPAIDYFTYSSAIMYNKDDNPIVYGTMQAYLKDARERLFNTARTAEKLGIPMGFKLVRGAYMSSETKLASSLGFDSPVHNTIQDTHACFNDCASFMIKKIAD
;
A
#
# COMPACT_ATOMS: atom_id res chain seq x y z
N MET A 1 -41.84 -13.17 2.61
CA MET A 1 -42.87 -12.24 3.13
C MET A 1 -42.23 -10.87 3.25
N ALA A 2 -42.72 -9.76 2.70
CA ALA A 2 -43.70 -9.52 1.65
C ALA A 2 -43.50 -8.05 1.20
N THR A 3 -43.53 -7.80 -0.12
CA THR A 3 -44.01 -6.57 -0.82
C THR A 3 -43.27 -5.23 -0.59
N ARG A 4 -43.14 -4.30 -1.57
CA ARG A 4 -44.00 -4.02 -2.73
C ARG A 4 -43.30 -3.15 -3.79
N VAL A 5 -43.58 -3.48 -5.04
CA VAL A 5 -43.55 -2.65 -6.24
C VAL A 5 -44.46 -1.44 -6.09
N LEU A 6 -44.01 -0.25 -6.51
CA LEU A 6 -44.88 0.85 -6.98
C LEU A 6 -44.21 1.57 -8.16
N SER A 7 -44.81 1.40 -9.33
CA SER A 7 -44.65 2.26 -10.50
C SER A 7 -45.76 3.33 -10.49
N SER A 8 -45.42 4.61 -10.66
CA SER A 8 -46.12 5.57 -11.53
C SER A 8 -45.61 6.99 -11.26
N SER A 9 -44.99 7.60 -12.26
CA SER A 9 -44.63 9.02 -12.29
C SER A 9 -45.87 9.92 -12.39
N PRO A 10 -45.73 11.20 -12.02
CA PRO A 10 -46.13 12.27 -12.93
C PRO A 10 -44.95 13.18 -13.30
N LYS A 11 -45.00 13.62 -14.56
CA LYS A 11 -44.06 14.46 -15.28
C LYS A 11 -43.88 15.82 -14.58
N LEU A 12 -42.74 16.08 -13.94
CA LEU A 12 -42.33 17.47 -13.62
C LEU A 12 -40.83 17.70 -13.27
N LEU A 13 -39.92 16.79 -13.65
CA LEU A 13 -38.47 16.99 -13.42
C LEU A 13 -37.57 16.73 -14.65
N ASN A 14 -38.13 16.76 -15.85
CA ASN A 14 -37.36 16.52 -17.09
C ASN A 14 -36.63 17.75 -17.66
N ASN A 15 -36.63 18.91 -16.99
CA ASN A 15 -36.05 20.15 -17.54
C ASN A 15 -34.80 20.69 -16.80
N LEU A 16 -34.08 19.88 -16.04
CA LEU A 16 -32.78 20.29 -15.45
C LEU A 16 -31.58 19.45 -15.94
N ARG A 17 -31.75 18.65 -16.99
CA ARG A 17 -30.66 17.79 -17.54
C ARG A 17 -29.76 18.46 -18.60
N SER A 18 -29.86 19.77 -18.84
CA SER A 18 -29.10 20.42 -19.93
C SER A 18 -27.88 21.24 -19.50
N PHE A 19 -27.42 21.20 -18.25
CA PHE A 19 -26.25 21.98 -17.81
C PHE A 19 -25.31 21.25 -16.85
N ILE A 20 -24.98 19.97 -17.08
CA ILE A 20 -23.76 19.37 -16.50
C ILE A 20 -23.16 18.43 -17.54
N LYS A 21 -22.12 18.91 -18.25
CA LYS A 21 -21.21 18.03 -18.98
C LYS A 21 -20.49 17.15 -17.95
N PRO A 22 -20.35 15.83 -18.19
CA PRO A 22 -19.49 15.01 -17.35
C PRO A 22 -18.05 15.53 -17.51
N LEU A 23 -17.44 15.95 -16.40
CA LEU A 23 -16.01 16.24 -16.37
C LEU A 23 -15.30 14.89 -16.57
N ASN A 24 -14.52 14.80 -17.65
CA ASN A 24 -13.57 13.72 -17.85
C ASN A 24 -12.72 13.60 -16.58
N SER A 25 -12.80 12.46 -15.88
CA SER A 25 -11.93 12.14 -14.76
C SER A 25 -10.51 12.01 -15.30
N ALA A 26 -9.76 13.11 -15.24
CA ALA A 26 -8.31 13.05 -15.31
C ALA A 26 -7.82 12.12 -14.19
N SER A 27 -6.84 11.28 -14.54
CA SER A 27 -5.98 10.53 -13.61
C SER A 27 -5.92 11.19 -12.24
N ALA A 28 -6.22 10.45 -11.17
CA ALA A 28 -6.05 10.90 -9.80
C ALA A 28 -4.66 11.56 -9.67
N ALA A 29 -4.64 12.89 -9.65
CA ALA A 29 -3.43 13.63 -9.39
C ALA A 29 -3.09 13.34 -7.93
N ALA A 30 -1.89 12.80 -7.70
CA ALA A 30 -1.38 12.59 -6.35
C ALA A 30 -1.53 13.90 -5.58
N ALA A 31 -2.39 13.89 -4.56
CA ALA A 31 -2.50 15.01 -3.64
C ALA A 31 -1.14 15.16 -2.97
N SER A 32 -0.53 16.34 -3.05
CA SER A 32 0.71 16.62 -2.34
C SER A 32 0.50 16.39 -0.84
N PRO A 33 1.48 15.83 -0.10
CA PRO A 33 1.36 15.67 1.34
C PRO A 33 1.04 17.02 2.00
N LEU A 34 0.02 17.01 2.85
CA LEU A 34 -0.38 18.19 3.61
C LEU A 34 0.70 18.48 4.67
N ASN A 35 1.67 19.33 4.32
CA ASN A 35 2.67 19.80 5.27
C ASN A 35 2.04 20.85 6.21
N PHE A 36 1.95 20.48 7.49
CA PHE A 36 1.71 21.38 8.61
C PHE A 36 3.06 21.62 9.29
N ASP A 37 3.65 22.79 9.09
CA ASP A 37 4.96 23.10 9.68
C ASP A 37 4.83 23.44 11.18
N GLU A 38 5.59 22.76 12.04
CA GLU A 38 5.98 23.31 13.35
C GLU A 38 7.35 22.76 13.83
N LYS A 39 8.10 23.62 14.52
CA LYS A 39 9.50 23.43 14.96
C LYS A 39 9.62 22.47 16.16
N PRO A 40 10.69 21.66 16.26
CA PRO A 40 10.91 20.80 17.43
C PRO A 40 11.64 21.53 18.57
N GLU A 41 11.07 21.47 19.79
CA GLU A 41 11.78 21.73 21.04
C GLU A 41 12.26 20.42 21.67
N LEU A 42 13.51 20.43 22.14
CA LEU A 42 14.25 19.30 22.70
C LEU A 42 14.03 19.25 24.22
N SER A 43 13.59 18.11 24.78
CA SER A 43 13.65 17.87 26.23
C SER A 43 14.29 16.52 26.56
N THR A 44 15.05 16.57 27.66
CA THR A 44 16.04 15.60 28.14
C THR A 44 15.43 14.38 28.81
N VAL A 45 15.98 13.19 28.53
CA VAL A 45 15.56 11.89 29.09
C VAL A 45 16.34 11.56 30.36
N GLU A 46 15.61 11.29 31.46
CA GLU A 46 16.13 10.65 32.67
C GLU A 46 16.16 9.11 32.54
N LYS A 47 17.16 8.49 33.17
CA LYS A 47 17.42 7.03 33.16
C LYS A 47 16.57 6.30 34.20
N GLN A 48 15.96 5.16 33.83
CA GLN A 48 15.44 4.19 34.79
C GLN A 48 15.98 2.77 34.55
N HIS A 49 16.18 2.05 35.66
CA HIS A 49 16.79 0.72 35.81
C HIS A 49 15.78 -0.43 35.55
N PRO A 50 16.28 -1.65 35.27
CA PRO A 50 15.45 -2.77 34.80
C PRO A 50 14.73 -3.53 35.92
N ILE A 51 13.43 -3.79 35.74
CA ILE A 51 12.65 -4.75 36.53
C ILE A 51 12.45 -6.01 35.68
N ALA A 52 12.81 -7.16 36.25
CA ALA A 52 12.60 -8.47 35.67
C ALA A 52 11.11 -8.81 35.59
N THR A 53 10.63 -9.21 34.41
CA THR A 53 9.24 -9.60 34.20
C THR A 53 9.14 -11.09 33.91
N THR A 54 8.54 -11.81 34.85
CA THR A 54 8.05 -13.17 34.70
C THR A 54 7.04 -13.28 33.55
N LEU A 55 7.27 -14.23 32.65
CA LEU A 55 6.38 -14.57 31.55
C LEU A 55 5.10 -15.24 32.08
N HIS A 56 4.07 -14.45 32.37
CA HIS A 56 2.70 -14.96 32.36
C HIS A 56 2.21 -14.94 30.91
N GLN A 57 1.98 -16.12 30.33
CA GLN A 57 1.22 -16.25 29.09
C GLN A 57 -0.28 -16.09 29.40
N PRO A 58 -0.96 -15.05 28.88
CA PRO A 58 -2.42 -15.07 28.81
C PRO A 58 -2.77 -15.80 27.51
N THR A 59 -3.20 -17.06 27.63
CA THR A 59 -3.96 -17.75 26.58
C THR A 59 -5.37 -17.18 26.53
N THR A 60 -5.50 -15.94 26.07
CA THR A 60 -6.79 -15.44 25.58
C THR A 60 -6.78 -15.59 24.08
N THR A 61 -7.43 -16.64 23.58
CA THR A 61 -7.80 -16.75 22.18
C THR A 61 -8.51 -15.46 21.78
N LEU A 62 -7.95 -14.75 20.79
CA LEU A 62 -8.54 -13.53 20.26
C LEU A 62 -9.84 -13.91 19.53
N ASP A 63 -10.97 -13.55 20.12
CA ASP A 63 -12.27 -13.69 19.48
C ASP A 63 -12.54 -12.44 18.64
N LEU A 64 -12.55 -12.60 17.32
CA LEU A 64 -12.78 -11.50 16.39
C LEU A 64 -14.27 -11.15 16.22
N ASP A 65 -15.18 -12.01 16.68
CA ASP A 65 -16.62 -11.81 16.61
C ASP A 65 -17.17 -11.06 17.85
N ASP A 66 -16.42 -11.05 18.95
CA ASP A 66 -16.73 -10.25 20.15
C ASP A 66 -16.34 -8.77 19.95
N HIS A 67 -17.15 -8.07 19.16
CA HIS A 67 -16.96 -6.64 18.89
C HIS A 67 -16.95 -5.79 20.16
N GLN A 68 -17.71 -6.17 21.20
CA GLN A 68 -17.77 -5.41 22.44
C GLN A 68 -16.41 -5.42 23.13
N LYS A 69 -15.76 -6.58 23.21
CA LYS A 69 -14.42 -6.71 23.77
C LYS A 69 -13.35 -6.04 22.90
N LEU A 70 -13.43 -6.19 21.58
CA LEU A 70 -12.47 -5.58 20.64
C LEU A 70 -12.46 -4.05 20.73
N PHE A 71 -13.62 -3.43 20.91
CA PHE A 71 -13.75 -1.97 20.94
C PHE A 71 -13.96 -1.39 22.35
N ALA A 72 -13.82 -2.20 23.41
CA ALA A 72 -14.07 -1.77 24.80
C ALA A 72 -13.21 -0.58 25.24
N SER A 73 -11.97 -0.48 24.71
CA SER A 73 -11.04 0.61 25.01
C SER A 73 -11.27 1.87 24.16
N VAL A 74 -12.18 1.83 23.18
CA VAL A 74 -12.43 2.93 22.25
C VAL A 74 -13.65 3.74 22.70
N PRO A 75 -13.52 5.06 22.92
CA PRO A 75 -14.64 5.89 23.34
C PRO A 75 -15.81 5.88 22.35
N THR A 76 -17.05 5.80 22.84
CA THR A 76 -18.27 5.79 21.99
C THR A 76 -18.34 6.96 21.02
N LEU A 77 -17.94 8.16 21.45
CA LEU A 77 -17.92 9.34 20.58
C LEU A 77 -16.93 9.16 19.41
N LYS A 78 -15.80 8.50 19.64
CA LYS A 78 -14.82 8.18 18.61
C LYS A 78 -15.39 7.15 17.62
N LEU A 79 -16.15 6.16 18.10
CA LEU A 79 -16.83 5.18 17.24
C LEU A 79 -17.93 5.83 16.38
N LEU A 80 -18.73 6.73 16.95
CA LEU A 80 -19.74 7.49 16.21
C LEU A 80 -19.12 8.37 15.13
N ARG A 81 -18.09 9.15 15.49
CA ARG A 81 -17.33 9.98 14.53
C ARG A 81 -16.71 9.13 13.42
N SER A 82 -16.12 7.99 13.78
CA SER A 82 -15.57 7.04 12.81
C SER A 82 -16.63 6.51 11.85
N SER A 83 -17.82 6.18 12.37
CA SER A 83 -18.96 5.71 11.55
C SER A 83 -19.42 6.78 10.56
N VAL A 84 -19.51 8.05 10.98
CA VAL A 84 -19.83 9.17 10.10
C VAL A 84 -18.77 9.36 9.02
N ASN A 85 -17.49 9.40 9.41
CA ASN A 85 -16.39 9.57 8.47
C ASN A 85 -16.36 8.45 7.41
N LEU A 86 -16.52 7.20 7.82
CA LEU A 86 -16.56 6.06 6.91
C LEU A 86 -17.78 6.11 5.98
N GLY A 87 -18.94 6.50 6.50
CA GLY A 87 -20.14 6.73 5.68
C GLY A 87 -19.91 7.78 4.60
N LEU A 88 -19.27 8.91 4.96
CA LEU A 88 -18.90 9.96 4.01
C LEU A 88 -17.85 9.49 2.98
N ALA A 89 -16.82 8.76 3.42
CA ALA A 89 -15.79 8.22 2.54
C ALA A 89 -16.34 7.18 1.55
N SER A 90 -17.43 6.48 1.91
CA SER A 90 -18.08 5.50 1.02
C SER A 90 -18.94 6.14 -0.07
N ASN A 91 -19.16 7.46 -0.02
CA ASN A 91 -19.98 8.18 -0.98
C ASN A 91 -19.10 8.89 -2.02
N GLU A 92 -19.10 8.40 -3.27
CA GLU A 92 -18.27 8.95 -4.36
C GLU A 92 -18.49 10.45 -4.57
N THR A 93 -19.74 10.93 -4.51
CA THR A 93 -20.04 12.36 -4.69
C THR A 93 -19.43 13.23 -3.60
N PHE A 94 -19.42 12.75 -2.36
CA PHE A 94 -18.79 13.48 -1.24
C PHE A 94 -17.27 13.49 -1.37
N VAL A 95 -16.68 12.36 -1.78
CA VAL A 95 -15.24 12.28 -2.05
C VAL A 95 -14.84 13.22 -3.18
N ASP A 96 -15.57 13.21 -4.30
CA ASP A 96 -15.34 14.09 -5.44
C ASP A 96 -15.48 15.58 -5.06
N PHE A 97 -16.48 15.92 -4.24
CA PHE A 97 -16.63 17.27 -3.70
C PHE A 97 -15.44 17.66 -2.82
N GLY A 98 -15.00 16.78 -1.93
CA GLY A 98 -13.81 17.00 -1.10
C GLY A 98 -12.56 17.25 -1.96
N MET A 99 -12.34 16.43 -2.99
CA MET A 99 -11.24 16.61 -3.93
C MET A 99 -11.36 17.93 -4.71
N TRP A 100 -12.56 18.32 -5.11
CA TRP A 100 -12.79 19.62 -5.73
C TRP A 100 -12.43 20.78 -4.78
N VAL A 101 -12.83 20.72 -3.51
CA VAL A 101 -12.48 21.73 -2.50
C VAL A 101 -10.97 21.83 -2.35
N MET A 102 -10.28 20.70 -2.21
CA MET A 102 -8.83 20.63 -2.05
C MET A 102 -8.06 21.18 -3.26
N ASN A 103 -8.64 21.12 -4.46
CA ASN A 103 -8.06 21.64 -5.70
C ASN A 103 -8.60 23.03 -6.10
N SER A 104 -9.43 23.65 -5.26
CA SER A 104 -10.06 24.93 -5.55
C SER A 104 -9.22 26.12 -5.08
N ARG A 105 -9.55 27.31 -5.57
CA ARG A 105 -8.96 28.58 -5.11
C ARG A 105 -9.19 28.89 -3.63
N LEU A 106 -10.10 28.18 -2.96
CA LEU A 106 -10.28 28.31 -1.50
C LEU A 106 -8.97 27.97 -0.76
N MET A 107 -8.17 27.05 -1.31
CA MET A 107 -6.89 26.65 -0.74
C MET A 107 -5.77 27.67 -0.99
N GLU A 108 -5.98 28.65 -1.86
CA GLU A 108 -5.02 29.76 -2.10
C GLU A 108 -5.16 30.86 -1.04
N THR A 109 -6.31 30.93 -0.34
CA THR A 109 -6.56 31.93 0.70
C THR A 109 -6.10 31.38 2.06
N PRO A 110 -5.10 31.98 2.75
CA PRO A 110 -4.52 31.42 3.96
C PRO A 110 -5.53 31.10 5.08
N LEU A 111 -6.50 32.00 5.33
CA LEU A 111 -7.50 31.81 6.37
C LEU A 111 -8.45 30.65 6.05
N LEU A 112 -8.96 30.58 4.82
CA LEU A 112 -9.87 29.52 4.40
C LEU A 112 -9.14 28.17 4.33
N ARG A 113 -7.91 28.17 3.83
CA ARG A 113 -7.02 27.00 3.86
C ARG A 113 -6.85 26.48 5.28
N ASP A 114 -6.53 27.34 6.25
CA ASP A 114 -6.35 26.92 7.65
C ASP A 114 -7.63 26.28 8.22
N ILE A 115 -8.79 26.87 7.96
CA ILE A 115 -10.09 26.32 8.39
C ILE A 115 -10.34 24.94 7.76
N VAL A 116 -10.15 24.82 6.45
CA VAL A 116 -10.33 23.56 5.71
C VAL A 116 -9.39 22.49 6.25
N LEU A 117 -8.10 22.82 6.39
CA LEU A 117 -7.10 21.90 6.85
C LEU A 117 -7.31 21.47 8.31
N LYS A 118 -7.68 22.38 9.20
CA LYS A 118 -8.08 22.03 10.58
C LYS A 118 -9.30 21.12 10.61
N THR A 119 -10.27 21.36 9.72
CA THR A 119 -11.46 20.51 9.60
C THR A 119 -11.06 19.10 9.15
N VAL A 120 -10.24 18.99 8.10
CA VAL A 120 -9.72 17.70 7.61
C VAL A 120 -8.91 16.98 8.70
N LYS A 121 -8.05 17.71 9.43
CA LYS A 121 -7.25 17.20 10.54
C LYS A 121 -8.14 16.53 11.60
N HIS A 122 -9.12 17.27 12.11
CA HIS A 122 -10.05 16.81 13.15
C HIS A 122 -11.24 16.00 12.61
N THR A 123 -11.18 15.49 11.38
CA THR A 123 -12.19 14.58 10.83
C THR A 123 -11.51 13.34 10.27
N PHE A 124 -11.11 13.37 8.99
CA PHE A 124 -10.57 12.25 8.23
C PHE A 124 -9.14 11.90 8.66
N PHE A 125 -8.27 12.90 8.84
CA PHE A 125 -6.87 12.65 9.13
C PHE A 125 -6.69 11.86 10.43
N GLU A 126 -7.22 12.33 11.56
CA GLU A 126 -7.16 11.61 12.85
C GLU A 126 -7.81 10.22 12.84
N HIS A 127 -8.66 9.92 11.84
CA HIS A 127 -9.26 8.60 11.69
C HIS A 127 -8.33 7.63 10.94
N PHE A 128 -7.59 8.11 9.93
CA PHE A 128 -6.77 7.27 9.05
C PHE A 128 -5.26 7.33 9.32
N CYS A 129 -4.78 8.42 9.91
CA CYS A 129 -3.36 8.69 10.13
C CYS A 129 -3.03 8.56 11.62
N ALA A 130 -1.91 7.91 11.91
CA ALA A 130 -1.44 7.72 13.29
C ALA A 130 -0.90 9.00 13.94
N GLY A 131 -0.53 9.99 13.12
CA GLY A 131 0.02 11.28 13.54
C GLY A 131 0.74 11.97 12.37
N GLU A 132 0.98 13.28 12.50
CA GLU A 132 1.81 14.07 11.57
C GLU A 132 3.29 13.96 11.91
N THR A 133 3.60 13.69 13.17
CA THR A 133 4.96 13.60 13.70
C THR A 133 5.25 12.21 14.23
N THR A 134 6.54 11.89 14.38
CA THR A 134 6.99 10.65 15.04
C THR A 134 6.51 10.57 16.50
N THR A 135 6.40 11.70 17.19
CA THR A 135 5.84 11.77 18.54
C THR A 135 4.39 11.32 18.58
N GLU A 136 3.53 11.94 17.76
CA GLU A 136 2.10 11.58 17.68
C GLU A 136 1.91 10.12 17.25
N ALA A 137 2.65 9.69 16.22
CA ALA A 137 2.64 8.30 15.78
C ALA A 137 3.08 7.33 16.89
N GLY A 138 4.06 7.72 17.71
CA GLY A 138 4.57 6.91 18.82
C GLY A 138 3.56 6.75 19.94
N GLU A 139 2.82 7.81 20.26
CA GLU A 139 1.69 7.71 21.18
C GLU A 139 0.60 6.79 20.66
N CYS A 140 0.29 6.84 19.37
CA CYS A 140 -0.67 5.95 18.73
C CYS A 140 -0.21 4.49 18.82
N VAL A 141 1.06 4.21 18.47
CA VAL A 141 1.64 2.86 18.57
C VAL A 141 1.61 2.33 20.00
N ARG A 142 1.92 3.17 21.00
CA ARG A 142 1.86 2.77 22.42
C ARG A 142 0.44 2.39 22.85
N LYS A 143 -0.57 3.16 22.41
CA LYS A 143 -1.99 2.88 22.72
C LYS A 143 -2.44 1.53 22.15
N ILE A 144 -2.06 1.18 20.92
CA ILE A 144 -2.42 -0.13 20.35
C ILE A 144 -1.60 -1.28 20.98
N GLN A 145 -0.37 -1.00 21.41
CA GLN A 145 0.45 -1.97 22.14
C GLN A 145 -0.13 -2.34 23.50
N GLU A 146 -0.73 -1.39 24.22
CA GLU A 146 -1.47 -1.66 25.46
C GLU A 146 -2.64 -2.64 25.24
N ALA A 147 -3.18 -2.70 24.02
CA ALA A 147 -4.19 -3.67 23.61
C ALA A 147 -3.61 -4.99 23.06
N GLY A 148 -2.29 -5.20 23.15
CA GLY A 148 -1.60 -6.39 22.65
C GLY A 148 -1.38 -6.42 21.14
N LEU A 149 -1.58 -5.30 20.44
CA LEU A 149 -1.40 -5.19 19.00
C LEU A 149 -0.04 -4.56 18.65
N ARG A 150 0.39 -4.74 17.39
CA ARG A 150 1.60 -4.12 16.85
C ARG A 150 1.25 -3.19 15.70
N GLY A 151 1.99 -2.10 15.57
CA GLY A 151 1.88 -1.18 14.43
C GLY A 151 2.55 -1.74 13.18
N MET A 152 2.03 -1.34 12.03
CA MET A 152 2.76 -1.34 10.76
C MET A 152 2.97 0.13 10.40
N LEU A 153 4.22 0.57 10.32
CA LEU A 153 4.52 1.98 10.06
C LEU A 153 4.49 2.24 8.56
N VAL A 154 3.55 3.07 8.13
CA VAL A 154 3.39 3.48 6.73
C VAL A 154 3.75 4.95 6.63
N TYR A 155 4.89 5.24 6.01
CA TYR A 155 5.17 6.60 5.57
C TYR A 155 4.39 6.85 4.28
N ALA A 156 3.35 7.68 4.37
CA ALA A 156 2.33 7.85 3.33
C ALA A 156 2.82 8.73 2.16
N VAL A 157 3.88 8.29 1.49
CA VAL A 157 4.41 8.90 0.25
C VAL A 157 4.37 7.89 -0.89
N GLU A 158 4.00 8.38 -2.07
CA GLU A 158 3.94 7.60 -3.30
C GLU A 158 4.13 8.52 -4.52
N HIS A 159 4.27 7.91 -5.68
CA HIS A 159 4.14 8.60 -6.98
C HIS A 159 5.09 9.79 -7.21
N THR A 160 6.39 9.54 -7.13
CA THR A 160 7.40 10.54 -7.44
C THR A 160 7.73 10.59 -8.93
N SER A 161 7.96 11.81 -9.44
CA SER A 161 8.27 12.07 -10.85
C SER A 161 9.76 12.13 -11.17
N ASP A 162 10.63 12.40 -10.19
CA ASP A 162 12.05 12.63 -10.41
C ASP A 162 12.96 12.04 -9.31
N ASN A 163 14.25 11.94 -9.60
CA ASN A 163 15.25 11.39 -8.69
C ASN A 163 15.39 12.19 -7.38
N ALA A 164 15.25 13.52 -7.41
CA ALA A 164 15.42 14.35 -6.22
C ALA A 164 14.27 14.13 -5.22
N GLY A 165 13.04 13.94 -5.70
CA GLY A 165 11.92 13.50 -4.89
C GLY A 165 12.15 12.10 -4.33
N CYS A 166 12.73 11.19 -5.12
CA CYS A 166 13.02 9.83 -4.68
C CYS A 166 14.04 9.82 -3.54
N ASP A 167 15.07 10.67 -3.61
CA ASP A 167 16.07 10.84 -2.57
C ASP A 167 15.46 11.40 -1.28
N ARG A 168 14.57 12.41 -1.39
CA ARG A 168 13.84 12.96 -0.23
C ARG A 168 12.94 11.91 0.43
N ASN A 169 12.21 11.14 -0.36
CA ASN A 169 11.33 10.10 0.17
C ASN A 169 12.10 8.96 0.83
N LEU A 170 13.25 8.58 0.26
CA LEU A 170 14.14 7.61 0.90
C LEU A 170 14.53 8.06 2.30
N GLU A 171 14.85 9.33 2.51
CA GLU A 171 15.18 9.85 3.82
C GLU A 171 14.01 9.69 4.81
N GLY A 172 12.78 9.95 4.38
CA GLY A 172 11.59 9.70 5.20
C GLY A 172 11.38 8.21 5.54
N PHE A 173 11.67 7.29 4.62
CA PHE A 173 11.67 5.85 4.93
C PHE A 173 12.76 5.46 5.92
N LEU A 174 13.98 6.00 5.77
CA LEU A 174 15.07 5.75 6.70
C LEU A 174 14.74 6.27 8.11
N GLN A 175 14.14 7.46 8.22
CA GLN A 175 13.62 7.99 9.47
C GLN A 175 12.52 7.13 10.07
N SER A 176 11.66 6.53 9.24
CA SER A 176 10.63 5.60 9.69
C SER A 176 11.23 4.32 10.28
N VAL A 177 12.34 3.82 9.73
CA VAL A 177 13.08 2.67 10.26
C VAL A 177 13.80 3.02 11.57
N GLU A 178 14.41 4.20 11.66
CA GLU A 178 14.99 4.73 12.91
C GLU A 178 13.94 4.86 14.02
N PHE A 179 12.78 5.40 13.65
CA PHE A 179 11.65 5.54 14.56
C PHE A 179 11.11 4.18 15.01
N ALA A 180 10.97 3.21 14.10
CA ALA A 180 10.61 1.83 14.47
C ALA A 180 11.58 1.24 15.51
N LYS A 181 12.88 1.52 15.36
CA LYS A 181 13.94 1.05 16.26
C LYS A 181 13.94 1.75 17.62
N SER A 182 13.48 3.00 17.69
CA SER A 182 13.42 3.79 18.93
C SER A 182 12.20 3.45 19.80
N LEU A 183 11.16 2.89 19.20
CA LEU A 183 9.98 2.39 19.91
C LEU A 183 10.29 1.14 20.75
N PRO A 184 9.45 0.80 21.75
CA PRO A 184 9.66 -0.39 22.55
C PRO A 184 9.75 -1.66 21.67
N PRO A 185 10.56 -2.66 22.06
CA PRO A 185 10.65 -3.90 21.31
C PRO A 185 9.27 -4.53 21.11
N SER A 186 9.04 -5.09 19.92
CA SER A 186 7.76 -5.68 19.53
C SER A 186 6.57 -4.73 19.40
N SER A 187 6.74 -3.41 19.49
CA SER A 187 5.64 -2.45 19.24
C SER A 187 5.30 -2.32 17.74
N VAL A 188 6.30 -2.49 16.88
CA VAL A 188 6.17 -2.40 15.42
C VAL A 188 6.53 -3.75 14.81
N SER A 189 5.74 -4.17 13.83
CA SER A 189 5.93 -5.42 13.08
C SER A 189 6.64 -5.20 11.76
N PHE A 190 6.28 -4.13 11.04
CA PHE A 190 6.81 -3.83 9.71
C PHE A 190 6.92 -2.33 9.49
N VAL A 191 7.90 -1.93 8.67
CA VAL A 191 7.87 -0.68 7.90
C VAL A 191 7.35 -1.00 6.51
N ILE A 192 6.45 -0.16 5.99
CA ILE A 192 5.86 -0.28 4.66
C ILE A 192 6.49 0.75 3.73
N ALA A 193 6.90 0.32 2.55
CA ALA A 193 7.38 1.19 1.49
C ALA A 193 6.67 0.92 0.15
N LYS A 194 6.52 1.96 -0.66
CA LYS A 194 6.04 1.87 -2.04
C LYS A 194 7.19 2.18 -2.98
N ILE A 195 7.38 1.37 -4.02
CA ILE A 195 8.50 1.58 -4.95
C ILE A 195 8.30 2.87 -5.76
N THR A 196 7.06 3.28 -6.03
CA THR A 196 6.77 4.56 -6.70
C THR A 196 7.22 5.79 -5.91
N ALA A 197 7.54 5.66 -4.63
CA ALA A 197 8.12 6.74 -3.83
C ALA A 197 9.63 6.90 -4.04
N ILE A 198 10.34 5.86 -4.48
CA ILE A 198 11.81 5.85 -4.64
C ILE A 198 12.28 5.51 -6.06
N CYS A 199 11.35 5.32 -7.00
CA CYS A 199 11.60 5.13 -8.41
C CYS A 199 10.55 5.91 -9.22
N PRO A 200 10.95 6.71 -10.23
CA PRO A 200 10.00 7.42 -11.07
C PRO A 200 8.97 6.48 -11.72
N ILE A 201 7.68 6.84 -11.64
CA ILE A 201 6.59 5.99 -12.17
C ILE A 201 6.77 5.72 -13.68
N SER A 202 7.25 6.70 -14.44
CA SER A 202 7.52 6.55 -15.87
C SER A 202 8.51 5.41 -16.14
N LEU A 203 9.57 5.31 -15.33
CA LEU A 203 10.55 4.25 -15.41
C LEU A 203 9.94 2.89 -15.00
N LEU A 204 9.15 2.83 -13.93
CA LEU A 204 8.48 1.59 -13.50
C LEU A 204 7.52 1.04 -14.57
N LYS A 205 6.82 1.93 -15.30
CA LYS A 205 5.99 1.54 -16.45
C LYS A 205 6.85 0.93 -17.56
N ARG A 206 7.93 1.61 -17.92
CA ARG A 206 8.89 1.15 -18.95
C ARG A 206 9.51 -0.20 -18.61
N MET A 207 9.93 -0.38 -17.36
CA MET A 207 10.43 -1.66 -16.85
C MET A 207 9.37 -2.75 -16.90
N SER A 208 8.15 -2.45 -16.45
CA SER A 208 7.06 -3.43 -16.45
C SER A 208 6.71 -3.87 -17.87
N ASP A 209 6.74 -2.95 -18.84
CA ASP A 209 6.55 -3.29 -20.26
C ASP A 209 7.66 -4.20 -20.79
N LEU A 210 8.92 -3.89 -20.49
CA LEU A 210 10.06 -4.71 -20.89
C LEU A 210 10.00 -6.12 -20.26
N LEU A 211 9.65 -6.21 -18.97
CA LEU A 211 9.47 -7.48 -18.26
C LEU A 211 8.31 -8.29 -18.84
N ARG A 212 7.16 -7.66 -19.11
CA ARG A 212 6.02 -8.32 -19.78
C ARG A 212 6.38 -8.80 -21.18
N TRP A 213 7.12 -8.00 -21.95
CA TRP A 213 7.53 -8.40 -23.29
C TRP A 213 8.51 -9.56 -23.25
N GLN A 214 9.50 -9.54 -22.36
CA GLN A 214 10.43 -10.66 -22.20
C GLN A 214 9.71 -11.96 -21.80
N TYR A 215 8.63 -11.87 -21.02
CA TYR A 215 7.80 -13.04 -20.71
C TYR A 215 7.08 -13.61 -21.94
N LYS A 216 6.61 -12.75 -22.87
CA LYS A 216 6.03 -13.17 -24.16
C LYS A 216 7.08 -13.72 -25.13
N ASP A 217 8.26 -13.10 -25.15
CA ASP A 217 9.33 -13.35 -26.08
C ASP A 217 10.66 -13.47 -25.31
N SER A 218 11.03 -14.71 -24.99
CA SER A 218 12.24 -15.02 -24.24
C SER A 218 13.54 -14.66 -24.96
N SER A 219 13.49 -14.29 -26.25
CA SER A 219 14.66 -13.81 -26.98
C SER A 219 15.05 -12.37 -26.61
N LEU A 220 14.16 -11.61 -25.97
CA LEU A 220 14.47 -10.25 -25.51
C LEU A 220 15.47 -10.31 -24.35
N ASN A 221 16.69 -9.83 -24.60
CA ASN A 221 17.69 -9.64 -23.56
C ASN A 221 17.48 -8.31 -22.83
N LEU A 222 17.51 -8.33 -21.50
CA LEU A 222 17.41 -7.15 -20.64
C LEU A 222 18.71 -7.05 -19.83
N PRO A 223 19.72 -6.28 -20.27
CA PRO A 223 21.07 -6.31 -19.70
C PRO A 223 21.12 -5.86 -18.23
N TRP A 224 20.19 -5.00 -17.82
CA TRP A 224 20.04 -4.51 -16.44
C TRP A 224 19.30 -5.49 -15.52
N LYS A 225 18.69 -6.55 -16.05
CA LYS A 225 17.81 -7.43 -15.27
C LYS A 225 18.63 -8.37 -14.37
N LEU A 226 18.44 -8.23 -13.06
CA LEU A 226 18.98 -9.14 -12.06
C LEU A 226 18.20 -10.46 -11.99
N ASN A 227 18.84 -11.49 -11.44
CA ASN A 227 18.17 -12.72 -11.05
C ASN A 227 17.04 -12.40 -10.05
N THR A 228 15.86 -12.98 -10.30
CA THR A 228 14.64 -12.71 -9.53
C THR A 228 13.77 -13.96 -9.45
N LEU A 229 12.75 -13.92 -8.61
CA LEU A 229 11.72 -14.96 -8.55
C LEU A 229 10.67 -14.75 -9.67
N PRO A 230 9.83 -15.74 -10.00
CA PRO A 230 8.78 -15.57 -11.01
C PRO A 230 7.84 -14.42 -10.67
N ILE A 231 7.62 -13.52 -11.64
CA ILE A 231 6.72 -12.36 -11.50
C ILE A 231 5.41 -12.58 -12.27
N PHE A 232 5.44 -13.43 -13.29
CA PHE A 232 4.30 -13.72 -14.16
C PHE A 232 3.91 -15.19 -14.09
N THR A 233 2.69 -15.43 -14.55
CA THR A 233 2.10 -16.74 -14.81
C THR A 233 1.34 -16.68 -16.13
N ASP A 234 0.89 -17.83 -16.62
CA ASP A 234 0.17 -17.89 -17.90
C ASP A 234 -1.17 -17.13 -17.83
N SER A 235 -1.71 -16.93 -16.62
CA SER A 235 -2.93 -16.16 -16.35
C SER A 235 -2.69 -14.66 -16.08
N SER A 236 -1.44 -14.20 -16.07
CA SER A 236 -1.10 -12.81 -15.76
C SER A 236 -1.58 -11.83 -16.85
N PRO A 237 -2.00 -10.61 -16.49
CA PRO A 237 -2.46 -9.62 -17.46
C PRO A 237 -1.31 -9.03 -18.28
N LEU A 238 -1.21 -9.45 -19.54
CA LEU A 238 -0.17 -8.98 -20.45
C LEU A 238 -0.64 -7.90 -21.45
N TYR A 239 -1.90 -7.45 -21.32
CA TYR A 239 -2.52 -6.48 -22.25
C TYR A 239 -1.97 -5.06 -22.13
N HIS A 240 -1.23 -4.74 -21.06
CA HIS A 240 -0.58 -3.44 -20.90
C HIS A 240 0.47 -3.18 -21.99
N THR A 241 1.06 -4.24 -22.56
CA THR A 241 2.18 -4.16 -23.49
C THR A 241 1.83 -4.87 -24.79
N LEU A 242 1.07 -4.19 -25.66
CA LEU A 242 0.61 -4.75 -26.94
C LEU A 242 1.68 -4.73 -28.03
N GLN A 243 2.67 -3.85 -27.90
CA GLN A 243 3.74 -3.66 -28.86
C GLN A 243 5.09 -3.83 -28.18
N ARG A 244 6.11 -4.21 -28.96
CA ARG A 244 7.47 -4.38 -28.46
C ARG A 244 7.99 -3.05 -27.92
N PRO A 245 8.29 -2.94 -26.62
CA PRO A 245 8.86 -1.72 -26.08
C PRO A 245 10.29 -1.55 -26.57
N GLN A 246 10.69 -0.29 -26.78
CA GLN A 246 12.10 0.05 -26.97
C GLN A 246 12.89 -0.26 -25.69
N PRO A 247 14.18 -0.67 -25.80
CA PRO A 247 15.07 -0.77 -24.65
C PRO A 247 15.09 0.52 -23.81
N LEU A 248 15.53 0.41 -22.57
CA LEU A 248 15.78 1.60 -21.76
C LEU A 248 16.87 2.45 -22.42
N SER A 249 16.70 3.77 -22.37
CA SER A 249 17.75 4.73 -22.69
C SER A 249 18.84 4.71 -21.63
N ALA A 250 20.03 5.24 -21.96
CA ALA A 250 21.13 5.34 -21.00
C ALA A 250 20.75 6.13 -19.72
N GLN A 251 19.89 7.15 -19.85
CA GLN A 251 19.39 7.89 -18.69
C GLN A 251 18.43 7.03 -17.85
N GLU A 252 17.52 6.29 -18.48
CA GLU A 252 16.61 5.37 -17.76
C GLU A 252 17.40 4.25 -17.06
N GLU A 253 18.48 3.72 -17.65
CA GLU A 253 19.36 2.74 -16.99
C GLU A 253 20.11 3.34 -15.81
N SER A 254 20.59 4.59 -15.93
CA SER A 254 21.19 5.33 -14.81
C SER A 254 20.19 5.57 -13.67
N ASP A 255 18.96 5.96 -14.01
CA ASP A 255 17.88 6.18 -13.04
C ASP A 255 17.44 4.87 -12.37
N LEU A 256 17.48 3.76 -13.10
CA LEU A 256 17.23 2.41 -12.57
C LEU A 256 18.30 2.01 -11.55
N GLU A 257 19.57 2.25 -11.86
CA GLU A 257 20.67 2.02 -10.92
C GLU A 257 20.48 2.83 -9.63
N LEU A 258 20.11 4.12 -9.74
CA LEU A 258 19.79 4.94 -8.57
C LEU A 258 18.62 4.37 -7.76
N ALA A 259 17.55 3.92 -8.43
CA ALA A 259 16.41 3.29 -7.75
C ALA A 259 16.81 2.01 -7.00
N HIS A 260 17.67 1.18 -7.59
CA HIS A 260 18.25 0.02 -6.91
C HIS A 260 19.06 0.45 -5.69
N GLN A 261 19.97 1.42 -5.81
CA GLN A 261 20.77 1.90 -4.69
C GLN A 261 19.92 2.43 -3.53
N ARG A 262 18.83 3.14 -3.82
CA ARG A 262 17.88 3.62 -2.80
C ARG A 262 17.23 2.46 -2.04
N LEU A 263 16.69 1.47 -2.76
CA LEU A 263 16.06 0.31 -2.14
C LEU A 263 17.07 -0.53 -1.35
N LEU A 264 18.27 -0.74 -1.88
CA LEU A 264 19.34 -1.46 -1.19
C LEU A 264 19.75 -0.76 0.11
N LYS A 265 19.87 0.58 0.11
CA LYS A 265 20.15 1.36 1.32
C LYS A 265 19.05 1.20 2.37
N LEU A 266 17.78 1.21 1.95
CA LEU A 266 16.65 0.98 2.84
C LEU A 266 16.65 -0.44 3.41
N CYS A 267 16.83 -1.46 2.57
CA CYS A 267 16.92 -2.87 2.98
C CYS A 267 18.08 -3.10 3.95
N GLN A 268 19.25 -2.52 3.69
CA GLN A 268 20.41 -2.61 4.57
C GLN A 268 20.11 -2.03 5.96
N LYS A 269 19.44 -0.87 6.01
CA LYS A 269 19.05 -0.24 7.28
C LYS A 269 18.05 -1.11 8.06
N CYS A 270 17.05 -1.65 7.36
CA CYS A 270 16.07 -2.58 7.91
C CYS A 270 16.74 -3.83 8.48
N ALA A 271 17.66 -4.45 7.74
CA ALA A 271 18.44 -5.61 8.18
C ALA A 271 19.30 -5.28 9.41
N GLN A 272 20.01 -4.14 9.41
CA GLN A 272 20.84 -3.70 10.53
C GLN A 272 20.04 -3.59 11.84
N TYR A 273 18.80 -3.10 11.77
CA TYR A 273 17.94 -2.90 12.93
C TYR A 273 16.96 -4.03 13.19
N ASN A 274 17.02 -5.09 12.38
CA ASN A 274 16.08 -6.20 12.41
C ASN A 274 14.61 -5.73 12.39
N VAL A 275 14.31 -4.77 11.51
CA VAL A 275 12.98 -4.23 11.26
C VAL A 275 12.51 -4.76 9.90
N PRO A 276 11.50 -5.64 9.85
CA PRO A 276 10.97 -6.12 8.58
C PRO A 276 10.44 -5.00 7.68
N LEU A 277 10.79 -5.05 6.40
CA LEU A 277 10.33 -4.18 5.34
C LEU A 277 9.32 -4.92 4.47
N THR A 278 8.12 -4.38 4.32
CA THR A 278 7.15 -4.87 3.33
C THR A 278 7.01 -3.87 2.20
N ILE A 279 7.20 -4.36 0.98
CA ILE A 279 6.93 -3.59 -0.23
C ILE A 279 5.45 -3.73 -0.58
N ASP A 280 4.75 -2.60 -0.60
CA ASP A 280 3.34 -2.54 -0.97
C ASP A 280 3.15 -2.82 -2.47
N ALA A 281 2.05 -3.50 -2.79
CA ALA A 281 1.60 -3.67 -4.17
C ALA A 281 0.76 -2.47 -4.62
N GLU A 282 0.86 -2.13 -5.89
CA GLU A 282 0.20 -0.99 -6.53
C GLU A 282 -0.65 -1.48 -7.73
N ASP A 283 -0.83 -0.68 -8.78
CA ASP A 283 -1.62 -1.06 -9.95
C ASP A 283 -0.86 -2.01 -10.90
N THR A 284 -1.59 -2.80 -11.69
CA THR A 284 -1.03 -3.86 -12.55
C THR A 284 -0.14 -3.30 -13.68
N SER A 285 -0.23 -2.00 -13.99
CA SER A 285 0.61 -1.36 -15.01
C SER A 285 2.06 -1.21 -14.59
N ILE A 286 2.33 -1.22 -13.28
CA ILE A 286 3.69 -1.11 -12.70
C ILE A 286 4.07 -2.28 -11.78
N GLN A 287 3.10 -3.11 -11.36
CA GLN A 287 3.34 -4.21 -10.42
C GLN A 287 4.51 -5.14 -10.82
N PRO A 288 4.73 -5.47 -12.11
CA PRO A 288 5.87 -6.32 -12.46
C PRO A 288 7.23 -5.73 -12.10
N ALA A 289 7.42 -4.41 -12.23
CA ALA A 289 8.64 -3.76 -11.79
C ALA A 289 8.74 -3.77 -10.26
N ILE A 290 7.63 -3.56 -9.55
CA ILE A 290 7.58 -3.61 -8.08
C ILE A 290 7.96 -5.01 -7.56
N ASP A 291 7.39 -6.07 -8.13
CA ASP A 291 7.72 -7.45 -7.80
C ASP A 291 9.19 -7.75 -8.14
N TYR A 292 9.70 -7.25 -9.26
CA TYR A 292 11.12 -7.35 -9.63
C TYR A 292 12.04 -6.74 -8.57
N PHE A 293 11.79 -5.49 -8.15
CA PHE A 293 12.55 -4.83 -7.09
C PHE A 293 12.46 -5.59 -5.77
N THR A 294 11.26 -6.05 -5.41
CA THR A 294 10.99 -6.79 -4.17
C THR A 294 11.78 -8.10 -4.14
N TYR A 295 11.66 -8.92 -5.19
CA TYR A 295 12.22 -10.26 -5.20
C TYR A 295 13.74 -10.25 -5.39
N SER A 296 14.28 -9.36 -6.23
CA SER A 296 15.74 -9.17 -6.32
C SER A 296 16.34 -8.73 -4.98
N SER A 297 15.68 -7.83 -4.25
CA SER A 297 16.10 -7.42 -2.91
C SER A 297 15.97 -8.55 -1.88
N ALA A 298 14.90 -9.33 -1.94
CA ALA A 298 14.71 -10.50 -1.08
C ALA A 298 15.84 -11.53 -1.30
N ILE A 299 16.22 -11.82 -2.55
CA ILE A 299 17.34 -12.72 -2.84
C ILE A 299 18.65 -12.23 -2.19
N MET A 300 18.87 -10.91 -2.16
CA MET A 300 20.05 -10.31 -1.55
C MET A 300 20.03 -10.33 -0.01
N TYR A 301 18.90 -9.95 0.62
CA TYR A 301 18.84 -9.68 2.05
C TYR A 301 18.12 -10.74 2.90
N ASN A 302 17.24 -11.53 2.32
CA ASN A 302 16.58 -12.59 3.05
C ASN A 302 17.54 -13.78 3.18
N LYS A 303 17.83 -14.15 4.42
CA LYS A 303 18.75 -15.23 4.81
C LYS A 303 18.14 -16.01 5.97
N ASP A 304 18.52 -17.28 6.04
CA ASP A 304 18.16 -18.19 7.13
C ASP A 304 16.64 -18.23 7.37
N ASP A 305 16.19 -18.22 8.63
CA ASP A 305 14.77 -18.20 9.00
C ASP A 305 14.26 -16.79 9.37
N ASN A 306 14.98 -15.73 8.97
CA ASN A 306 14.63 -14.34 9.29
C ASN A 306 14.48 -13.48 8.03
N PRO A 307 13.33 -13.54 7.34
CA PRO A 307 13.08 -12.67 6.19
C PRO A 307 13.02 -11.22 6.64
N ILE A 308 13.75 -10.34 5.93
CA ILE A 308 13.73 -8.89 6.14
C ILE A 308 12.81 -8.22 5.12
N VAL A 309 12.84 -8.66 3.86
CA VAL A 309 12.07 -8.10 2.76
C VAL A 309 10.86 -8.99 2.46
N TYR A 310 9.68 -8.38 2.48
CA TYR A 310 8.39 -9.01 2.23
C TYR A 310 7.73 -8.36 1.01
N GLY A 311 7.06 -9.17 0.20
CA GLY A 311 6.20 -8.67 -0.88
C GLY A 311 4.75 -8.52 -0.44
N THR A 312 3.92 -7.94 -1.31
CA THR A 312 2.47 -7.90 -1.11
C THR A 312 1.77 -8.64 -2.23
N MET A 313 0.88 -9.58 -1.89
CA MET A 313 0.10 -10.34 -2.87
C MET A 313 -1.36 -9.87 -2.85
N GLN A 314 -1.89 -9.48 -4.02
CA GLN A 314 -3.24 -8.94 -4.14
C GLN A 314 -4.21 -9.99 -4.71
N ALA A 315 -4.99 -10.64 -3.85
CA ALA A 315 -5.88 -11.76 -4.16
C ALA A 315 -7.12 -11.41 -5.01
N TYR A 316 -7.37 -10.13 -5.30
CA TYR A 316 -8.39 -9.72 -6.28
C TYR A 316 -7.99 -10.02 -7.73
N LEU A 317 -6.70 -10.20 -8.02
CA LEU A 317 -6.21 -10.56 -9.34
C LEU A 317 -6.35 -12.07 -9.56
N LYS A 318 -6.84 -12.44 -10.74
CA LYS A 318 -7.05 -13.84 -11.15
C LYS A 318 -5.77 -14.68 -11.11
N ASP A 319 -4.60 -14.05 -11.25
CA ASP A 319 -3.30 -14.70 -11.29
C ASP A 319 -2.61 -14.83 -9.90
N ALA A 320 -3.18 -14.25 -8.84
CA ALA A 320 -2.49 -14.06 -7.56
C ALA A 320 -2.08 -15.38 -6.90
N ARG A 321 -2.99 -16.37 -6.90
CA ARG A 321 -2.72 -17.69 -6.32
C ARG A 321 -1.58 -18.39 -7.04
N GLU A 322 -1.61 -18.38 -8.36
CA GLU A 322 -0.61 -19.06 -9.16
C GLU A 322 0.76 -18.38 -9.02
N ARG A 323 0.79 -17.04 -9.02
CA ARG A 323 2.01 -16.26 -8.75
C ARG A 323 2.58 -16.61 -7.37
N LEU A 324 1.76 -16.59 -6.32
CA LEU A 324 2.20 -16.95 -4.97
C LEU A 324 2.83 -18.35 -4.92
N PHE A 325 2.19 -19.34 -5.54
CA PHE A 325 2.65 -20.73 -5.51
C PHE A 325 3.97 -20.91 -6.27
N ASN A 326 4.09 -20.30 -7.45
CA ASN A 326 5.29 -20.37 -8.27
C ASN A 326 6.47 -19.64 -7.62
N THR A 327 6.21 -18.50 -7.00
CA THR A 327 7.22 -17.73 -6.26
C THR A 327 7.69 -18.49 -5.03
N ALA A 328 6.78 -19.01 -4.22
CA ALA A 328 7.13 -19.79 -3.03
C ALA A 328 7.95 -21.04 -3.38
N ARG A 329 7.53 -21.81 -4.39
CA ARG A 329 8.27 -22.98 -4.86
C ARG A 329 9.67 -22.63 -5.37
N THR A 330 9.82 -21.51 -6.06
CA THR A 330 11.13 -21.09 -6.59
C THR A 330 12.03 -20.58 -5.47
N ALA A 331 11.48 -19.83 -4.52
CA ALA A 331 12.21 -19.36 -3.33
C ALA A 331 12.73 -20.54 -2.51
N GLU A 332 11.90 -21.56 -2.28
CA GLU A 332 12.28 -22.81 -1.58
C GLU A 332 13.41 -23.55 -2.30
N LYS A 333 13.34 -23.70 -3.64
CA LYS A 333 14.42 -24.31 -4.43
C LYS A 333 15.75 -23.55 -4.33
N LEU A 334 15.69 -22.24 -4.14
CA LEU A 334 16.87 -21.39 -3.99
C LEU A 334 17.33 -21.25 -2.53
N GLY A 335 16.60 -21.80 -1.57
CA GLY A 335 16.89 -21.66 -0.14
C GLY A 335 16.71 -20.23 0.38
N ILE A 336 15.74 -19.48 -0.17
CA ILE A 336 15.51 -18.07 0.16
C ILE A 336 14.19 -17.97 0.93
N PRO A 337 14.18 -17.52 2.20
CA PRO A 337 12.93 -17.34 2.90
C PRO A 337 12.18 -16.15 2.30
N MET A 338 10.89 -16.34 2.01
CA MET A 338 10.06 -15.31 1.38
C MET A 338 8.75 -15.16 2.14
N GLY A 339 8.46 -13.94 2.56
CA GLY A 339 7.22 -13.59 3.23
C GLY A 339 6.34 -12.68 2.37
N PHE A 340 5.02 -12.79 2.58
CA PHE A 340 4.03 -11.99 1.85
C PHE A 340 3.00 -11.37 2.80
N LYS A 341 2.72 -10.09 2.60
CA LYS A 341 1.48 -9.45 3.06
C LYS A 341 0.37 -9.81 2.07
N LEU A 342 -0.55 -10.65 2.48
CA LEU A 342 -1.71 -11.02 1.65
C LEU A 342 -2.83 -9.99 1.83
N VAL A 343 -3.30 -9.41 0.74
CA VAL A 343 -4.43 -8.47 0.71
C VAL A 343 -5.44 -8.91 -0.34
N ARG A 344 -6.66 -8.34 -0.30
CA ARG A 344 -7.58 -8.46 -1.43
C ARG A 344 -7.09 -7.58 -2.60
N GLY A 345 -7.17 -6.26 -2.45
CA GLY A 345 -6.69 -5.31 -3.45
C GLY A 345 -7.32 -3.94 -3.27
N ALA A 346 -6.77 -2.92 -3.93
CA ALA A 346 -7.22 -1.52 -3.81
C ALA A 346 -7.58 -0.86 -5.16
N TYR A 347 -7.25 -1.48 -6.30
CA TYR A 347 -7.33 -0.85 -7.63
C TYR A 347 -8.41 -1.46 -8.55
N MET A 348 -9.32 -2.28 -8.01
CA MET A 348 -10.36 -3.04 -8.76
C MET A 348 -11.07 -2.25 -9.88
N SER A 349 -11.52 -1.03 -9.55
CA SER A 349 -12.29 -0.19 -10.46
C SER A 349 -11.44 0.36 -11.60
N SER A 350 -10.22 0.82 -11.33
CA SER A 350 -9.31 1.34 -12.35
C SER A 350 -8.82 0.22 -13.26
N GLU A 351 -8.52 -0.95 -12.70
CA GLU A 351 -8.10 -2.13 -13.48
C GLU A 351 -9.16 -2.60 -14.46
N THR A 352 -10.41 -2.72 -13.98
CA THR A 352 -11.53 -3.16 -14.82
C THR A 352 -11.82 -2.15 -15.94
N LYS A 353 -11.79 -0.85 -15.61
CA LYS A 353 -11.98 0.23 -16.61
C LYS A 353 -10.87 0.20 -17.67
N LEU A 354 -9.62 0.03 -17.26
CA LEU A 354 -8.48 -0.02 -18.18
C LEU A 354 -8.58 -1.22 -19.13
N ALA A 355 -8.79 -2.43 -18.60
CA ALA A 355 -8.93 -3.64 -19.42
C ALA A 355 -10.06 -3.49 -20.45
N SER A 356 -11.24 -3.03 -20.01
CA SER A 356 -12.38 -2.79 -20.89
C SER A 356 -12.08 -1.75 -21.98
N SER A 357 -11.38 -0.66 -21.66
CA SER A 357 -11.01 0.37 -22.64
C SER A 357 -10.06 -0.13 -23.74
N LEU A 358 -9.30 -1.20 -23.44
CA LEU A 358 -8.38 -1.85 -24.36
C LEU A 358 -9.02 -3.07 -25.06
N GLY A 359 -10.27 -3.42 -24.74
CA GLY A 359 -10.97 -4.58 -25.31
C GLY A 359 -10.56 -5.93 -24.71
N PHE A 360 -10.03 -5.95 -23.48
CA PHE A 360 -9.63 -7.16 -22.77
C PHE A 360 -10.56 -7.46 -21.59
N ASP A 361 -10.58 -8.73 -21.19
CA ASP A 361 -11.24 -9.16 -19.96
C ASP A 361 -10.55 -8.57 -18.73
N SER A 362 -11.35 -8.26 -17.70
CA SER A 362 -10.81 -7.73 -16.45
C SER A 362 -9.84 -8.73 -15.80
N PRO A 363 -8.66 -8.27 -15.32
CA PRO A 363 -7.74 -9.12 -14.57
C PRO A 363 -8.27 -9.43 -13.16
N VAL A 364 -9.30 -8.71 -12.73
CA VAL A 364 -9.95 -8.88 -11.44
C VAL A 364 -10.94 -10.03 -11.51
N HIS A 365 -11.07 -10.76 -10.40
CA HIS A 365 -12.11 -11.77 -10.24
C HIS A 365 -13.53 -11.23 -10.53
N ASN A 366 -14.40 -12.08 -11.08
CA ASN A 366 -15.72 -11.66 -11.55
C ASN A 366 -16.67 -11.30 -10.40
N THR A 367 -16.48 -11.90 -9.22
CA THR A 367 -17.27 -11.63 -8.02
C THR A 367 -16.37 -11.38 -6.80
N ILE A 368 -16.94 -10.75 -5.77
CA ILE A 368 -16.27 -10.59 -4.48
C ILE A 368 -16.04 -11.95 -3.80
N GLN A 369 -16.95 -12.91 -3.99
CA GLN A 369 -16.81 -14.27 -3.45
C GLN A 369 -15.59 -14.98 -4.06
N ASP A 370 -15.34 -14.81 -5.35
CA ASP A 370 -14.14 -15.36 -6.01
C ASP A 370 -12.85 -14.74 -5.43
N THR A 371 -12.86 -13.43 -5.16
CA THR A 371 -11.73 -12.76 -4.49
C THR A 371 -11.53 -13.30 -3.07
N HIS A 372 -12.61 -13.56 -2.33
CA HIS A 372 -12.54 -14.15 -0.99
C HIS A 372 -12.01 -15.59 -1.05
N ALA A 373 -12.44 -16.39 -2.03
CA ALA A 373 -11.94 -17.75 -2.23
C ALA A 373 -10.44 -17.75 -2.54
N CYS A 374 -10.01 -16.89 -3.47
CA CYS A 374 -8.58 -16.72 -3.79
C CYS A 374 -7.76 -16.30 -2.56
N PHE A 375 -8.25 -15.34 -1.78
CA PHE A 375 -7.60 -14.91 -0.54
C PHE A 375 -7.47 -16.08 0.46
N ASN A 376 -8.54 -16.83 0.70
CA ASN A 376 -8.55 -17.95 1.65
C ASN A 376 -7.63 -19.09 1.21
N ASP A 377 -7.57 -19.39 -0.09
CA ASP A 377 -6.68 -20.39 -0.66
C ASP A 377 -5.21 -19.99 -0.49
N CYS A 378 -4.87 -18.74 -0.80
CA CYS A 378 -3.54 -18.18 -0.59
C CYS A 378 -3.14 -18.20 0.90
N ALA A 379 -4.03 -17.77 1.79
CA ALA A 379 -3.80 -17.77 3.23
C ALA A 379 -3.58 -19.19 3.77
N SER A 380 -4.43 -20.14 3.37
CA SER A 380 -4.31 -21.55 3.76
C SER A 380 -2.99 -22.16 3.31
N PHE A 381 -2.57 -21.85 2.08
CA PHE A 381 -1.26 -22.26 1.57
C PHE A 381 -0.10 -21.67 2.38
N MET A 382 -0.13 -20.37 2.68
CA MET A 382 0.91 -19.69 3.45
C MET A 382 1.00 -20.24 4.88
N ILE A 383 -0.13 -20.43 5.56
CA ILE A 383 -0.17 -20.99 6.92
C ILE A 383 0.40 -22.40 6.93
N LYS A 384 0.02 -23.25 5.96
CA LYS A 384 0.57 -24.60 5.85
C LYS A 384 2.09 -24.57 5.67
N LYS A 385 2.60 -23.68 4.81
CA LYS A 385 4.05 -23.53 4.56
C LYS A 385 4.85 -23.02 5.75
N ILE A 386 4.20 -22.36 6.72
CA ILE A 386 4.85 -21.92 7.98
C ILE A 386 4.83 -23.06 9.03
N ALA A 387 3.84 -23.95 8.96
CA ALA A 387 3.69 -25.06 9.90
C ALA A 387 4.54 -26.29 9.53
N ASP A 388 4.82 -26.48 8.24
CA ASP A 388 5.76 -27.47 7.70
C ASP A 388 7.22 -27.02 7.95
#